data_AF-A0A448Z2D0-F1
#
_entry.id   AF-A0A448Z2D0-F1
#
_cell.length_a   1.000
_cell.length_b   1.000
_cell.length_c   1.000
_cell.angle_alpha   90.00
_cell.angle_beta   90.00
_cell.angle_gamma   90.00
#
_symmetry.space_group_name_H-M   'P 1'
#
loop_
_entity.id
_entity.type
_entity.pdbx_description
1 polymer ?
#
loop_
_entity_poly.entity_id
_entity_poly.type
_entity_poly.pdbx_seq_one_letter_code
_entity_poly.pdbx_strand_id
1 'polypeptide(L)'
;MGTRATSRASAASAISREDLVNEAAFLTKSLYRNCIRSVRLIRWGNEFDEKEFQKREEEFQNPTAGGVMSMAPPPNKEDELRSRAEYYYSFTREYFTQESDSLDNDPLLERDIRRYLYYLRKGEKDRKWLLGDMMFPDPYKNSLDQDRINRFETMSKKYLGTDEEETKNPLFEDDSNDKNHDEATFGGDDGFIEDEDPEWFQKKYPHLR
;
A
#
# COMPACT_ATOMS: atom_id res chain seq x y z
N MET A 1 -43.07 42.79 18.64
CA MET A 1 -41.63 42.49 18.52
C MET A 1 -41.49 41.01 18.26
N GLY A 2 -41.30 40.61 17.00
CA GLY A 2 -41.16 39.20 16.61
C GLY A 2 -39.69 38.90 16.33
N THR A 3 -39.06 38.08 17.18
CA THR A 3 -37.72 37.56 16.95
C THR A 3 -37.78 36.45 15.91
N ARG A 4 -37.30 36.74 14.69
CA ARG A 4 -37.20 35.77 13.60
C ARG A 4 -35.95 34.93 13.82
N ALA A 5 -36.13 33.69 14.27
CA ALA A 5 -35.05 32.71 14.32
C ALA A 5 -34.62 32.36 12.89
N THR A 6 -33.44 32.82 12.48
CA THR A 6 -32.75 32.32 11.28
C THR A 6 -32.12 30.98 11.63
N SER A 7 -32.79 29.88 11.28
CA SER A 7 -32.20 28.56 11.28
C SER A 7 -31.05 28.54 10.27
N ARG A 8 -29.81 28.45 10.77
CA ARG A 8 -28.63 28.20 9.95
C ARG A 8 -28.68 26.73 9.51
N ALA A 9 -29.36 26.47 8.41
CA ALA A 9 -29.22 25.19 7.71
C ALA A 9 -27.74 25.09 7.29
N SER A 10 -27.00 24.19 7.91
CA SER A 10 -25.68 23.79 7.42
C SER A 10 -25.92 23.10 6.08
N ALA A 11 -25.83 23.85 4.98
CA ALA A 11 -25.73 23.27 3.66
C ALA A 11 -24.54 22.30 3.70
N ALA A 12 -24.82 21.00 3.60
CA ALA A 12 -23.77 20.01 3.40
C ALA A 12 -22.96 20.48 2.19
N SER A 13 -21.68 20.77 2.39
CA SER A 13 -20.82 21.24 1.30
C SER A 13 -20.86 20.19 0.20
N ALA A 14 -21.30 20.57 -1.00
CA ALA A 14 -21.22 19.71 -2.16
C ALA A 14 -19.76 19.29 -2.33
N ILE A 15 -19.51 17.99 -2.38
CA ILE A 15 -18.16 17.46 -2.59
C ILE A 15 -17.73 17.81 -4.00
N SER A 16 -16.57 18.44 -4.12
CA SER A 16 -16.00 18.80 -5.42
C SER A 16 -15.17 17.64 -5.98
N ARG A 17 -14.91 17.69 -7.30
CA ARG A 17 -13.95 16.78 -7.94
C ARG A 17 -12.56 16.89 -7.31
N GLU A 18 -12.17 18.11 -6.93
CA GLU A 18 -10.87 18.40 -6.32
C GLU A 18 -10.72 17.71 -4.96
N ASP A 19 -11.79 17.66 -4.15
CA ASP A 19 -11.78 16.95 -2.86
C ASP A 19 -11.52 15.45 -3.06
N LEU A 20 -12.14 14.83 -4.07
CA LEU A 20 -11.89 13.42 -4.42
C LEU A 20 -10.46 13.21 -4.88
N VAL A 21 -9.96 14.04 -5.79
CA VAL A 21 -8.59 13.90 -6.32
C VAL A 21 -7.55 14.09 -5.21
N ASN A 22 -7.77 15.01 -4.28
CA ASN A 22 -6.87 15.22 -3.14
C ASN A 22 -6.83 14.02 -2.19
N GLU A 23 -8.00 13.45 -1.86
CA GLU A 23 -8.06 12.26 -1.00
C GLU A 23 -7.46 11.03 -1.69
N ALA A 24 -7.73 10.85 -2.99
CA ALA A 24 -7.11 9.82 -3.80
C ALA A 24 -5.58 9.99 -3.86
N ALA A 25 -5.08 11.21 -4.04
CA ALA A 25 -3.65 11.49 -4.05
C ALA A 25 -3.00 11.13 -2.72
N PHE A 26 -3.66 11.39 -1.59
CA PHE A 26 -3.17 10.99 -0.27
C PHE A 26 -3.07 9.45 -0.15
N LEU A 27 -4.15 8.74 -0.46
CA LEU A 27 -4.21 7.28 -0.41
C LEU A 27 -3.16 6.63 -1.31
N THR A 28 -3.01 7.12 -2.54
CA THR A 28 -2.01 6.64 -3.51
C THR A 28 -0.59 6.88 -3.01
N LYS A 29 -0.29 8.07 -2.47
CA LYS A 29 1.02 8.38 -1.90
C LYS A 29 1.34 7.47 -0.70
N SER A 30 0.36 7.23 0.16
CA SER A 30 0.52 6.31 1.30
C SER A 30 0.87 4.90 0.84
N LEU A 31 0.09 4.34 -0.10
CA LEU A 31 0.37 3.01 -0.64
C LEU A 31 1.74 2.95 -1.34
N TYR A 32 2.06 3.95 -2.18
CA TYR A 32 3.35 4.04 -2.86
C TYR A 32 4.51 4.02 -1.87
N ARG A 33 4.44 4.82 -0.80
CA ARG A 33 5.45 4.84 0.27
C ARG A 33 5.60 3.47 0.92
N ASN A 34 4.49 2.80 1.23
CA ASN A 34 4.53 1.45 1.82
C ASN A 34 5.18 0.44 0.87
N CYS A 35 4.87 0.47 -0.42
CA CYS A 35 5.53 -0.38 -1.41
C CYS A 35 7.05 -0.13 -1.47
N ILE A 36 7.48 1.13 -1.57
CA ILE A 36 8.91 1.51 -1.59
C ILE A 36 9.61 1.06 -0.30
N ARG A 37 8.98 1.24 0.85
CA ARG A 37 9.51 0.78 2.14
C ARG A 37 9.60 -0.75 2.20
N SER A 38 8.60 -1.48 1.71
CA SER A 38 8.67 -2.95 1.59
C SER A 38 9.85 -3.41 0.70
N VAL A 39 10.12 -2.70 -0.40
CA VAL A 39 11.29 -2.99 -1.26
C VAL A 39 12.62 -2.72 -0.53
N ARG A 40 12.69 -1.71 0.34
CA ARG A 40 13.87 -1.49 1.19
C ARG A 40 14.15 -2.69 2.08
N LEU A 41 13.12 -3.30 2.67
CA LEU A 41 13.29 -4.51 3.49
C LEU A 41 13.87 -5.67 2.67
N ILE A 42 13.36 -5.86 1.45
CA ILE A 42 13.78 -6.93 0.53
C ILE A 42 15.27 -6.81 0.15
N ARG A 43 15.81 -5.59 0.10
CA ARG A 43 17.21 -5.30 -0.27
C ARG A 43 18.22 -6.00 0.63
N TRP A 44 17.94 -6.10 1.92
CA TRP A 44 18.92 -6.64 2.88
C TRP A 44 18.90 -8.16 2.96
N GLY A 45 17.88 -8.78 2.37
CA GLY A 45 17.65 -10.22 2.46
C GLY A 45 17.18 -10.65 3.84
N ASN A 46 16.67 -11.87 3.96
CA ASN A 46 16.26 -12.46 5.24
C ASN A 46 16.99 -13.80 5.50
N GLU A 47 16.63 -14.47 6.60
CA GLU A 47 17.18 -15.79 6.93
C GLU A 47 16.87 -16.86 5.88
N PHE A 48 15.79 -16.70 5.13
CA PHE A 48 15.43 -17.62 4.06
C PHE A 48 16.37 -17.44 2.86
N ASP A 49 16.60 -16.20 2.43
CA ASP A 49 17.58 -15.85 1.40
C ASP A 49 18.98 -16.39 1.78
N GLU A 50 19.41 -16.16 3.03
CA GLU A 50 20.72 -16.61 3.51
C GLU A 50 20.92 -18.13 3.35
N LYS A 51 19.91 -18.93 3.70
CA LYS A 51 19.97 -20.39 3.54
C LYS A 51 20.04 -20.82 2.09
N GLU A 52 19.32 -20.12 1.21
CA GLU A 52 19.35 -20.39 -0.23
C GLU A 52 20.72 -20.06 -0.84
N PHE A 53 21.33 -18.94 -0.43
CA PHE A 53 22.69 -18.57 -0.83
C PHE A 53 23.72 -19.59 -0.34
N GLN A 54 23.69 -19.96 0.93
CA GLN A 54 24.61 -20.96 1.50
C GLN A 54 24.55 -22.28 0.73
N LYS A 55 23.34 -22.76 0.41
CA LYS A 55 23.15 -23.97 -0.38
C LYS A 55 23.79 -23.85 -1.78
N ARG A 56 23.59 -22.72 -2.47
CA ARG A 56 24.17 -22.49 -3.80
C ARG A 56 25.69 -22.34 -3.76
N GLU A 57 26.23 -21.73 -2.72
CA GLU A 57 27.68 -21.63 -2.51
C GLU A 57 28.31 -23.00 -2.25
N GLU A 58 27.67 -23.83 -1.42
CA GLU A 58 28.10 -25.22 -1.17
C GLU A 58 28.07 -26.07 -2.45
N GLU A 59 27.00 -25.95 -3.25
CA GLU A 59 26.88 -26.61 -4.55
C GLU A 59 27.95 -26.14 -5.56
N PHE A 60 28.29 -24.84 -5.54
CA PHE A 60 29.34 -24.28 -6.38
C PHE A 60 30.74 -24.74 -5.95
N GLN A 61 31.01 -24.82 -4.64
CA GLN A 61 32.31 -25.22 -4.09
C GLN A 61 32.54 -26.74 -4.17
N ASN A 62 31.50 -27.55 -3.98
CA ASN A 62 31.57 -29.01 -3.97
C ASN A 62 30.69 -29.64 -5.07
N PRO A 63 31.03 -29.46 -6.36
CA PRO A 63 30.28 -30.02 -7.48
C PRO A 63 30.44 -31.55 -7.52
N THR A 64 29.70 -32.28 -6.69
CA THR A 64 29.90 -33.73 -6.54
C THR A 64 28.85 -34.52 -7.34
N ALA A 65 29.37 -35.41 -8.20
CA ALA A 65 28.70 -36.52 -8.91
C ALA A 65 27.85 -36.22 -10.17
N GLY A 66 27.97 -35.05 -10.80
CA GLY A 66 27.24 -34.74 -12.06
C GLY A 66 28.06 -34.15 -13.21
N GLY A 67 29.31 -33.74 -12.99
CA GLY A 67 30.24 -33.43 -14.10
C GLY A 67 29.86 -32.24 -14.99
N VAL A 68 29.08 -31.27 -14.50
CA VAL A 68 28.95 -29.97 -15.19
C VAL A 68 29.55 -28.91 -14.27
N MET A 69 30.77 -28.48 -14.59
CA MET A 69 31.31 -27.23 -14.06
C MET A 69 30.27 -26.15 -14.37
N SER A 70 29.66 -25.55 -13.34
CA SER A 70 28.74 -24.44 -13.56
C SER A 70 29.54 -23.31 -14.21
N MET A 71 29.26 -23.03 -15.49
CA MET A 71 29.82 -21.87 -16.20
C MET A 71 29.16 -20.55 -15.75
N ALA A 72 28.20 -20.63 -14.82
CA ALA A 72 27.62 -19.44 -14.19
C ALA A 72 28.65 -18.79 -13.26
N PRO A 73 28.64 -17.45 -13.15
CA PRO A 73 29.45 -16.79 -12.14
C PRO A 73 29.11 -17.31 -10.74
N PRO A 74 30.05 -17.25 -9.78
CA PRO A 74 29.77 -17.59 -8.39
C PRO A 74 28.56 -16.81 -7.88
N PRO A 75 27.72 -17.41 -7.01
CA PRO A 75 26.64 -16.69 -6.36
C PRO A 75 27.17 -15.42 -5.69
N ASN A 76 26.54 -14.28 -5.94
CA ASN A 76 26.91 -13.02 -5.31
C ASN A 76 25.69 -12.42 -4.62
N LYS A 77 25.60 -12.67 -3.31
CA LYS A 77 24.48 -12.24 -2.47
C LYS A 77 24.18 -10.75 -2.61
N GLU A 78 25.18 -9.88 -2.51
CA GLU A 78 24.96 -8.43 -2.53
C GLU A 78 24.43 -7.96 -3.89
N ASP A 79 24.98 -8.49 -4.99
CA ASP A 79 24.56 -8.10 -6.34
C ASP A 79 23.15 -8.61 -6.68
N GLU A 80 22.83 -9.84 -6.28
CA GLU A 80 21.50 -10.43 -6.47
C GLU A 80 20.44 -9.73 -5.62
N LEU A 81 20.70 -9.47 -4.35
CA LEU A 81 19.76 -8.76 -3.48
C LEU A 81 19.54 -7.31 -3.94
N ARG A 82 20.61 -6.62 -4.37
CA ARG A 82 20.53 -5.28 -4.93
C ARG A 82 19.72 -5.25 -6.21
N SER A 83 20.05 -6.11 -7.18
CA SER A 83 19.35 -6.16 -8.48
C SER A 83 17.86 -6.51 -8.30
N ARG A 84 17.54 -7.41 -7.37
CA ARG A 84 16.15 -7.72 -6.98
C ARG A 84 15.42 -6.49 -6.44
N ALA A 85 16.03 -5.75 -5.52
CA ALA A 85 15.42 -4.52 -4.98
C ALA A 85 15.25 -3.46 -6.08
N GLU A 86 16.27 -3.25 -6.93
CA GLU A 86 16.20 -2.33 -8.07
C GLU A 86 15.07 -2.67 -9.04
N TYR A 87 14.88 -3.95 -9.34
CA TYR A 87 13.75 -4.43 -10.14
C TYR A 87 12.41 -4.04 -9.53
N TYR A 88 12.20 -4.27 -8.22
CA TYR A 88 10.93 -3.91 -7.60
C TYR A 88 10.74 -2.39 -7.45
N TYR A 89 11.81 -1.62 -7.31
CA TYR A 89 11.73 -0.16 -7.35
C TYR A 89 11.25 0.35 -8.70
N SER A 90 11.86 -0.11 -9.80
CA SER A 90 11.44 0.29 -11.15
C SER A 90 10.03 -0.18 -11.44
N PHE A 91 9.72 -1.44 -11.14
CA PHE A 91 8.39 -2.01 -11.29
C PHE A 91 7.32 -1.20 -10.55
N THR A 92 7.55 -0.86 -9.27
CA THR A 92 6.61 -0.05 -8.48
C THR A 92 6.40 1.32 -9.12
N ARG A 93 7.48 1.99 -9.54
CA ARG A 93 7.38 3.31 -10.16
C ARG A 93 6.61 3.27 -11.49
N GLU A 94 6.90 2.29 -12.33
CA GLU A 94 6.22 2.13 -13.63
C GLU A 94 4.75 1.78 -13.45
N TYR A 95 4.43 0.84 -12.56
CA TYR A 95 3.05 0.42 -12.30
C TYR A 95 2.16 1.57 -11.83
N PHE A 96 2.64 2.39 -10.88
CA PHE A 96 1.90 3.57 -10.42
C PHE A 96 1.76 4.65 -11.50
N THR A 97 2.70 4.73 -12.44
CA THR A 97 2.63 5.69 -13.56
C THR A 97 1.61 5.24 -14.60
N GLN A 98 1.48 3.93 -14.86
CA GLN A 98 0.53 3.40 -15.85
C GLN A 98 -0.93 3.61 -15.44
N GLU A 99 -1.22 3.61 -14.14
CA GLU A 99 -2.60 3.69 -13.62
C GLU A 99 -2.93 5.06 -13.00
N SER A 100 -2.05 6.06 -13.18
CA SER A 100 -2.25 7.41 -12.64
C SER A 100 -3.42 8.17 -13.29
N ASP A 101 -3.82 7.74 -14.50
CA ASP A 101 -4.87 8.37 -15.32
C ASP A 101 -6.29 8.06 -14.84
N SER A 102 -6.44 7.17 -13.86
CA SER A 102 -7.74 6.63 -13.45
C SER A 102 -8.77 7.66 -12.99
N LEU A 103 -8.35 8.88 -12.62
CA LEU A 103 -9.22 9.99 -12.21
C LEU A 103 -9.07 11.24 -13.09
N ASP A 104 -8.44 11.15 -14.28
CA ASP A 104 -8.19 12.32 -15.13
C ASP A 104 -9.42 12.80 -15.91
N ASN A 105 -10.42 11.94 -16.07
CA ASN A 105 -11.64 12.27 -16.80
C ASN A 105 -12.42 13.43 -16.15
N ASP A 106 -13.03 14.26 -17.01
CA ASP A 106 -13.97 15.30 -16.63
C ASP A 106 -15.18 15.28 -17.59
N PRO A 107 -16.39 14.93 -17.13
CA PRO A 107 -16.74 14.58 -15.74
C PRO A 107 -16.21 13.21 -15.31
N LEU A 108 -15.90 13.05 -14.02
CA LEU A 108 -15.61 11.75 -13.41
C LEU A 108 -16.84 10.84 -13.48
N LEU A 109 -16.63 9.60 -13.93
CA LEU A 109 -17.66 8.57 -13.95
C LEU A 109 -17.47 7.56 -12.81
N GLU A 110 -18.54 6.85 -12.46
CA GLU A 110 -18.48 5.79 -11.44
C GLU A 110 -17.42 4.72 -11.77
N ARG A 111 -17.27 4.40 -13.07
CA ARG A 111 -16.26 3.44 -13.55
C ARG A 111 -14.84 3.89 -13.19
N ASP A 112 -14.56 5.18 -13.23
CA ASP A 112 -13.23 5.76 -13.00
C ASP A 112 -12.86 5.63 -11.51
N ILE A 113 -13.82 5.95 -10.62
CA ILE A 113 -13.70 5.76 -9.17
C ILE A 113 -13.54 4.27 -8.81
N ARG A 114 -14.33 3.38 -9.42
CA ARG A 114 -14.22 1.93 -9.21
C ARG A 114 -12.87 1.39 -9.68
N ARG A 115 -12.36 1.87 -10.83
CA ARG A 115 -11.03 1.52 -11.36
C ARG A 115 -9.95 1.94 -10.36
N TYR A 116 -10.01 3.17 -9.85
CA TYR A 116 -9.09 3.67 -8.83
C TYR A 116 -9.08 2.79 -7.56
N LEU A 117 -10.26 2.55 -6.96
CA LEU A 117 -10.38 1.74 -5.75
C LEU A 117 -9.90 0.30 -5.93
N TYR A 118 -10.17 -0.28 -7.11
CA TYR A 118 -9.67 -1.60 -7.46
C TYR A 118 -8.14 -1.64 -7.45
N TYR A 119 -7.46 -0.69 -8.09
CA TYR A 119 -6.00 -0.66 -8.09
C TYR A 119 -5.40 -0.36 -6.73
N LEU A 120 -6.02 0.50 -5.93
CA LEU A 120 -5.57 0.77 -4.56
C LEU A 120 -5.59 -0.52 -3.72
N ARG A 121 -6.71 -1.25 -3.74
CA ARG A 121 -6.88 -2.51 -3.00
C ARG A 121 -5.99 -3.63 -3.53
N LYS A 122 -5.90 -3.75 -4.85
CA LYS A 122 -5.04 -4.73 -5.51
C LYS A 122 -3.58 -4.48 -5.20
N GLY A 123 -3.10 -3.24 -5.29
CA GLY A 123 -1.72 -2.89 -4.98
C GLY A 123 -1.33 -3.22 -3.54
N GLU A 124 -2.22 -2.98 -2.57
CA GLU A 124 -1.97 -3.40 -1.17
C GLU A 124 -1.95 -4.92 -1.01
N LYS A 125 -2.84 -5.63 -1.69
CA LYS A 125 -2.85 -7.10 -1.69
C LYS A 125 -1.56 -7.66 -2.29
N ASP A 126 -1.12 -7.13 -3.42
CA ASP A 126 0.08 -7.56 -4.12
C ASP A 126 1.35 -7.26 -3.28
N ARG A 127 1.40 -6.11 -2.60
CA ARG A 127 2.47 -5.76 -1.64
C ARG A 127 2.55 -6.78 -0.49
N LYS A 128 1.41 -7.09 0.13
CA LYS A 128 1.31 -8.10 1.20
C LYS A 128 1.74 -9.48 0.72
N TRP A 129 1.29 -9.87 -0.47
CA TRP A 129 1.63 -11.14 -1.08
C TRP A 129 3.14 -11.25 -1.34
N LEU A 130 3.77 -10.20 -1.88
CA LEU A 130 5.21 -10.18 -2.15
C LEU A 130 6.03 -10.42 -0.87
N LEU A 131 5.75 -9.69 0.21
CA LEU A 131 6.45 -9.90 1.47
C LEU A 131 6.19 -11.30 2.06
N GLY A 132 4.95 -11.78 1.98
CA GLY A 132 4.58 -13.11 2.45
C GLY A 132 5.27 -14.24 1.68
N ASP A 133 5.28 -14.16 0.35
CA ASP A 133 5.91 -15.14 -0.55
C ASP A 133 7.42 -15.24 -0.31
N MET A 134 8.06 -14.09 -0.09
CA MET A 134 9.48 -13.99 0.21
C MET A 134 9.81 -14.21 1.70
N MET A 135 8.83 -14.57 2.54
CA MET A 135 8.99 -14.84 3.97
C MET A 135 9.49 -13.64 4.79
N PHE A 136 9.24 -12.41 4.34
CA PHE A 136 9.53 -11.20 5.09
C PHE A 136 8.41 -10.87 6.10
N PRO A 137 8.76 -10.40 7.31
CA PRO A 137 7.79 -9.77 8.18
C PRO A 137 7.20 -8.50 7.51
N ASP A 138 5.89 -8.30 7.64
CA ASP A 138 5.21 -7.11 7.10
C ASP A 138 4.92 -6.08 8.21
N PRO A 139 5.78 -5.05 8.39
CA PRO A 139 5.52 -3.98 9.35
C PRO A 139 4.37 -3.05 8.92
N TYR A 140 3.96 -3.10 7.66
CA TYR A 140 2.95 -2.21 7.08
C TYR A 140 1.61 -2.93 6.85
N LYS A 141 1.41 -4.11 7.43
CA LYS A 141 0.18 -4.91 7.25
C LYS A 141 -1.10 -4.12 7.51
N ASN A 142 -1.05 -3.17 8.45
CA ASN A 142 -2.17 -2.33 8.87
C ASN A 142 -1.98 -0.84 8.51
N SER A 143 -1.02 -0.50 7.63
CA SER A 143 -0.71 0.90 7.31
C SER A 143 -1.70 1.55 6.33
N LEU A 144 -2.47 0.75 5.59
CA LEU A 144 -3.49 1.26 4.69
C LEU A 144 -4.74 1.65 5.49
N ASP A 145 -4.94 2.96 5.64
CA ASP A 145 -6.04 3.59 6.36
C ASP A 145 -7.40 3.24 5.73
N GLN A 146 -8.07 2.24 6.31
CA GLN A 146 -9.39 1.79 5.85
C GLN A 146 -10.46 2.87 6.08
N ASP A 147 -10.32 3.69 7.12
CA ASP A 147 -11.27 4.77 7.39
C ASP A 147 -11.22 5.83 6.30
N ARG A 148 -10.02 6.18 5.81
CA ARG A 148 -9.86 7.05 4.63
C ARG A 148 -10.46 6.46 3.37
N ILE A 149 -10.29 5.17 3.14
CA ILE A 149 -10.92 4.49 1.99
C ILE A 149 -12.44 4.58 2.09
N ASN A 150 -13.01 4.29 3.26
CA ASN A 150 -14.45 4.40 3.49
C ASN A 150 -14.95 5.85 3.34
N ARG A 151 -14.16 6.84 3.78
CA ARG A 151 -14.45 8.26 3.54
C ARG A 151 -14.44 8.59 2.06
N PHE A 152 -13.43 8.16 1.31
CA PHE A 152 -13.34 8.36 -0.13
C PHE A 152 -14.52 7.73 -0.88
N GLU A 153 -14.92 6.51 -0.52
CA GLU A 153 -16.10 5.85 -1.09
C GLU A 153 -17.39 6.64 -0.80
N THR A 154 -17.56 7.10 0.44
CA THR A 154 -18.70 7.94 0.83
C THR A 154 -18.70 9.27 0.07
N MET A 155 -17.53 9.90 -0.09
CA MET A 155 -17.40 11.14 -0.85
C MET A 155 -17.75 10.93 -2.32
N SER A 156 -17.35 9.78 -2.87
CA SER A 156 -17.60 9.40 -4.25
C SER A 156 -19.09 9.18 -4.54
N LYS A 157 -19.82 8.51 -3.63
CA LYS A 157 -21.28 8.34 -3.76
C LYS A 157 -22.02 9.67 -3.76
N LYS A 158 -21.64 10.58 -2.85
CA LYS A 158 -22.16 11.95 -2.79
C LYS A 158 -21.90 12.74 -4.07
N TYR A 159 -20.68 12.65 -4.59
CA TYR A 159 -20.30 13.34 -5.83
C TYR A 159 -21.12 12.86 -7.04
N LEU A 160 -21.35 11.54 -7.13
CA LEU A 160 -22.14 10.93 -8.21
C LEU A 160 -23.66 11.12 -8.04
N GLY A 161 -24.11 11.66 -6.90
CA GLY A 161 -25.53 11.79 -6.59
C GLY A 161 -26.22 10.44 -6.30
N THR A 162 -25.46 9.40 -5.94
CA THR A 162 -25.98 8.05 -5.65
C THR A 162 -26.27 7.82 -4.16
N ASP A 163 -26.25 8.88 -3.35
CA ASP A 163 -26.58 8.85 -1.92
C ASP A 163 -28.10 8.67 -1.63
N GLU A 164 -28.91 8.34 -2.64
CA GLU A 164 -30.30 7.93 -2.42
C GLU A 164 -30.31 6.61 -1.63
N GLU A 165 -30.93 6.64 -0.44
CA GLU A 165 -30.96 5.59 0.58
C GLU A 165 -30.96 4.16 0.02
N GLU A 166 -29.78 3.52 -0.04
CA GLU A 166 -29.68 2.07 -0.24
C GLU A 166 -30.23 1.38 1.02
N THR A 167 -31.51 1.00 0.94
CA THR A 167 -32.13 -0.04 1.76
C THR A 167 -31.15 -1.19 1.96
N LYS A 168 -30.82 -1.48 3.23
CA LYS A 168 -29.98 -2.58 3.68
C LYS A 168 -30.24 -3.87 2.88
N ASN A 169 -29.31 -4.23 2.01
CA ASN A 169 -29.18 -5.59 1.50
C ASN A 169 -28.08 -6.28 2.32
N PRO A 170 -28.38 -7.35 3.08
CA PRO A 170 -27.39 -8.05 3.87
C PRO A 170 -26.76 -9.13 3.00
N LEU A 171 -25.65 -8.83 2.36
CA LEU A 171 -24.76 -9.86 1.82
C LEU A 171 -23.34 -9.32 1.96
N PHE A 172 -22.44 -10.13 2.50
CA PHE A 172 -21.10 -9.81 2.99
C PHE A 172 -21.04 -9.32 4.44
N GLU A 173 -21.44 -10.20 5.36
CA GLU A 173 -20.78 -10.26 6.67
C GLU A 173 -19.35 -10.75 6.44
N ASP A 174 -18.37 -9.84 6.57
CA ASP A 174 -16.98 -10.24 6.80
C ASP A 174 -16.63 -9.91 8.25
N ASP A 175 -16.40 -10.98 9.00
CA ASP A 175 -16.15 -11.02 10.43
C ASP A 175 -14.71 -10.60 10.70
N SER A 176 -14.52 -9.35 11.13
CA SER A 176 -13.30 -8.95 11.83
C SER A 176 -13.61 -7.87 12.84
N ASN A 177 -14.11 -8.35 13.98
CA ASN A 177 -14.08 -7.64 15.24
C ASN A 177 -12.62 -7.55 15.72
N ASP A 178 -11.99 -6.37 15.62
CA ASP A 178 -10.95 -6.02 16.57
C ASP A 178 -10.99 -4.52 16.90
N LYS A 179 -11.34 -4.25 18.15
CA LYS A 179 -11.34 -2.93 18.76
C LYS A 179 -9.95 -2.73 19.33
N ASN A 180 -9.20 -1.77 18.80
CA ASN A 180 -8.33 -0.95 19.63
C ASN A 180 -8.25 0.44 19.02
N HIS A 181 -8.61 1.39 19.88
CA HIS A 181 -8.87 2.78 19.60
C HIS A 181 -7.66 3.53 20.15
N ASP A 182 -6.81 4.07 19.29
CA ASP A 182 -5.80 5.05 19.69
C ASP A 182 -5.92 6.28 18.78
N GLU A 183 -6.06 7.40 19.46
CA GLU A 183 -6.41 8.73 18.99
C GLU A 183 -5.23 9.35 18.22
N ALA A 184 -5.19 9.17 16.90
CA ALA A 184 -4.18 9.81 16.06
C ALA A 184 -4.52 11.28 15.84
N THR A 185 -3.72 12.13 16.49
CA THR A 185 -3.80 13.60 16.44
C THR A 185 -3.55 14.09 15.01
N PHE A 186 -4.43 14.98 14.55
CA PHE A 186 -4.46 15.55 13.22
C PHE A 186 -3.38 16.66 13.08
N GLY A 187 -2.40 16.44 12.20
CA GLY A 187 -1.42 17.45 11.80
C GLY A 187 -1.26 17.42 10.30
N GLY A 188 -1.79 18.43 9.61
CA GLY A 188 -1.43 18.72 8.23
C GLY A 188 0.01 19.20 8.20
N ASP A 189 0.90 18.35 7.70
CA ASP A 189 2.24 18.73 7.30
C ASP A 189 2.59 17.99 6.01
N ASP A 190 2.78 18.77 4.95
CA ASP A 190 3.25 18.32 3.64
C ASP A 190 4.76 18.02 3.64
N GLY A 191 5.30 17.71 4.82
CA GLY A 191 6.66 17.33 5.11
C GLY A 191 6.89 15.84 4.88
N PHE A 192 8.07 15.52 4.37
CA PHE A 192 8.60 14.18 4.19
C PHE A 192 8.82 13.53 5.58
N ILE A 193 7.74 13.13 6.27
CA ILE A 193 7.86 12.39 7.51
C ILE A 193 8.35 10.99 7.15
N GLU A 194 9.63 10.76 7.43
CA GLU A 194 10.18 9.42 7.57
C GLU A 194 9.47 8.76 8.76
N ASP A 195 8.24 8.25 8.57
CA ASP A 195 7.68 7.34 9.57
C ASP A 195 8.66 6.17 9.66
N GLU A 196 9.42 6.15 10.74
CA GLU A 196 10.31 5.04 11.05
C GLU A 196 9.49 3.76 11.15
N ASP A 197 10.12 2.63 10.83
CA ASP A 197 9.49 1.33 11.02
C ASP A 197 8.99 1.20 12.47
N PRO A 198 7.88 0.48 12.72
CA PRO A 198 7.38 0.28 14.08
C PRO A 198 8.48 -0.21 15.04
N GLU A 199 8.54 0.31 16.27
CA GLU A 199 9.61 -0.03 17.23
C GLU A 199 9.82 -1.54 17.44
N TRP A 200 8.71 -2.31 17.44
CA TRP A 200 8.76 -3.76 17.57
C TRP A 200 9.52 -4.42 16.42
N PHE A 201 9.40 -3.86 15.21
CA PHE A 201 10.06 -4.34 14.01
C PHE A 201 11.55 -4.04 14.10
N GLN A 202 11.91 -2.80 14.45
CA GLN A 202 13.30 -2.38 14.61
C GLN A 202 14.04 -3.25 15.63
N LYS A 203 13.39 -3.53 16.77
CA LYS A 203 13.97 -4.34 17.84
C LYS A 203 14.16 -5.80 17.44
N LYS A 204 13.24 -6.35 16.64
CA LYS A 204 13.25 -7.77 16.27
C LYS A 204 14.07 -8.05 15.00
N TYR A 205 14.15 -7.08 14.09
CA TYR A 205 14.80 -7.22 12.78
C TYR A 205 15.76 -6.05 12.49
N PRO A 206 16.79 -5.82 13.32
CA PRO A 206 17.70 -4.69 13.15
C PRO A 206 18.55 -4.76 11.86
N HIS A 207 18.63 -5.93 11.22
CA HIS A 207 19.38 -6.17 9.99
C HIS A 207 18.59 -5.88 8.70
N LEU A 208 17.30 -5.54 8.80
CA LEU A 208 16.42 -5.25 7.64
C LEU A 208 16.27 -3.75 7.35
N ARG A 209 17.21 -2.91 7.84
CA ARG A 209 17.19 -1.44 7.71
C ARG A 209 18.17 -0.94 6.66
#